data_AF-A0AAD8C6F7-F1
#
_entry.id   AF-A0AAD8C6F7-F1
#
_cell.length_a   1.000
_cell.length_b   1.000
_cell.length_c   1.000
_cell.angle_alpha   90.00
_cell.angle_beta   90.00
_cell.angle_gamma   90.00
#
_symmetry.space_group_name_H-M   'P 1'
#
loop_
_entity.id
_entity.type
_entity.pdbx_description
1 polymer ?
#
loop_
_entity_poly.entity_id
_entity_poly.type
_entity_poly.pdbx_seq_one_letter_code
_entity_poly.pdbx_strand_id
1 'polypeptide(L)'
;VDYTNNVCWVANTHFVPFDANPPRAPEKPVTGEVEYYQWVPMILLFQALLFKVPCILWRILTASAGVNLDKIVTLAAETAYVAPDDRDRTIKHIVRYMDRWIENAREYRSGCFIRLRQQISKYCCIVWGKRYGNYLVTLYMFIKLLYLANAIGQLFILNEFLGTNFNVYGFEVMDHLARGENWSESPRFPRITHCFFKIRQLTNVHDYTVQCVLPINLFNEKIFIFIWFWLVFVATLSTFNFLIWVYTMIFRQHRLRYLKKFLRINDCYKSELDKKMAVKFCEQYLRQDGIFVLRLVGKNANDVLVSELILQLWNHYRNKPLFRHANQISDDNSNV
;
A
#
# COMPACT_ATOMS: atom_id res chain seq x y z
N VAL A 1 33.47 36.12 14.29
CA VAL A 1 33.09 35.18 13.22
C VAL A 1 32.25 34.04 13.79
N ASP A 2 32.73 33.33 14.82
CA ASP A 2 32.01 32.18 15.39
C ASP A 2 30.61 32.51 15.94
N TYR A 3 30.48 33.61 16.68
CA TYR A 3 29.18 34.09 17.14
C TYR A 3 28.22 34.34 15.97
N THR A 4 28.69 35.05 14.94
CA THR A 4 27.91 35.34 13.72
C THR A 4 27.50 34.05 13.00
N ASN A 5 28.39 33.08 12.90
CA ASN A 5 28.09 31.78 12.29
C ASN A 5 26.97 31.05 13.05
N ASN A 6 27.07 30.98 14.38
CA ASN A 6 26.05 30.33 15.21
C ASN A 6 24.71 31.07 15.16
N VAL A 7 24.73 32.40 15.22
CA VAL A 7 23.50 33.21 15.12
C VAL A 7 22.84 33.00 13.77
N CYS A 8 23.59 33.05 12.67
CA CYS A 8 23.04 32.90 11.32
C CYS A 8 22.64 31.46 10.98
N TRP A 9 23.18 30.47 11.69
CA TRP A 9 22.73 29.08 11.57
C TRP A 9 21.37 28.85 12.24
N VAL A 10 21.12 29.55 13.36
CA VAL A 10 19.87 29.43 14.13
C VAL A 10 18.80 30.39 13.59
N ALA A 11 19.19 31.59 13.18
CA ALA A 11 18.31 32.59 12.61
C ALA A 11 17.91 32.23 11.16
N ASN A 12 16.72 32.66 10.76
CA ASN A 12 16.27 32.54 9.38
C ASN A 12 17.19 33.33 8.45
N THR A 13 17.44 32.77 7.28
CA THR A 13 18.18 33.43 6.20
C THR A 13 17.27 33.62 5.01
N HIS A 14 17.53 34.62 4.18
CA HIS A 14 16.70 34.92 3.02
C HIS A 14 17.54 34.97 1.74
N PHE A 15 16.95 34.57 0.63
CA PHE A 15 17.57 34.67 -0.68
C PHE A 15 17.40 36.09 -1.24
N VAL A 16 18.51 36.68 -1.72
CA VAL A 16 18.51 37.95 -2.46
C VAL A 16 19.23 37.70 -3.78
N PRO A 17 18.61 37.97 -4.94
CA PRO A 17 19.27 37.89 -6.23
C PRO A 17 20.50 38.82 -6.29
N PHE A 18 21.53 38.44 -7.04
CA PHE A 18 22.76 39.25 -7.15
C PHE A 18 22.55 40.66 -7.69
N ASP A 19 21.56 40.85 -8.55
CA ASP A 19 21.24 42.15 -9.16
C ASP A 19 20.43 43.08 -8.21
N ALA A 20 20.02 42.58 -7.05
CA ALA A 20 19.24 43.32 -6.07
C ALA A 20 20.09 43.72 -4.86
N ASN A 21 19.91 44.96 -4.39
CA ASN A 21 20.55 45.41 -3.16
C ASN A 21 19.91 44.68 -1.96
N PRO A 22 20.71 44.15 -1.01
CA PRO A 22 20.15 43.55 0.20
C PRO A 22 19.39 44.61 1.01
N PRO A 23 18.22 44.27 1.59
CA PRO A 23 17.46 45.19 2.42
C PRO A 23 18.31 45.75 3.56
N ARG A 24 18.18 47.04 3.87
CA ARG A 24 18.89 47.68 5.01
C ARG A 24 18.22 47.44 6.36
N ALA A 25 16.98 46.97 6.37
CA ALA A 25 16.18 46.71 7.57
C ALA A 25 15.28 45.48 7.35
N PRO A 26 14.88 44.77 8.43
CA PRO A 26 13.92 43.67 8.31
C PRO A 26 12.53 44.24 7.99
N GLU A 27 12.20 44.34 6.71
CA GLU A 27 10.81 44.51 6.30
C GLU A 27 10.08 43.17 6.51
N LYS A 28 8.96 43.21 7.26
CA LYS A 28 8.07 42.06 7.43
C LYS A 28 7.30 41.77 6.13
N PRO A 29 6.98 40.51 5.82
CA PRO A 29 7.87 39.35 5.84
C PRO A 29 8.75 39.34 4.59
N VAL A 30 10.00 38.91 4.70
CA VAL A 30 10.90 38.84 3.55
C VAL A 30 10.43 37.68 2.67
N THR A 31 9.89 37.98 1.48
CA THR A 31 9.62 36.97 0.46
C THR A 31 10.92 36.21 0.17
N GLY A 32 10.95 34.89 0.36
CA GLY A 32 12.14 34.06 0.11
C GLY A 32 12.96 33.71 1.37
N GLU A 33 12.36 33.73 2.56
CA GLU A 33 12.96 33.11 3.76
C GLU A 33 13.16 31.59 3.55
N VAL A 34 14.37 31.13 3.85
CA VAL A 34 14.81 29.75 3.69
C VAL A 34 14.87 29.13 5.09
N GLU A 35 13.75 28.56 5.55
CA GLU A 35 13.67 27.93 6.87
C GLU A 35 13.74 26.39 6.81
N TYR A 36 13.42 25.82 5.65
CA TYR A 36 13.20 24.38 5.52
C TYR A 36 14.43 23.54 5.88
N TYR A 37 15.67 24.03 5.64
CA TYR A 37 16.87 23.20 5.75
C TYR A 37 17.12 22.68 7.18
N GLN A 38 16.71 23.43 8.21
CA GLN A 38 16.81 23.01 9.61
C GLN A 38 15.90 21.81 9.90
N TRP A 39 14.79 21.71 9.18
CA TRP A 39 13.74 20.71 9.37
C TRP A 39 13.82 19.53 8.40
N VAL A 40 14.69 19.58 7.39
CA VAL A 40 14.84 18.51 6.37
C VAL A 40 15.00 17.12 7.00
N PRO A 41 15.88 16.88 7.99
CA PRO A 41 16.01 15.54 8.57
C PRO A 41 14.73 15.08 9.29
N MET A 42 14.04 15.99 9.96
CA MET A 42 12.83 15.68 10.73
C MET A 42 11.65 15.37 9.81
N ILE A 43 11.48 16.14 8.72
CA ILE A 43 10.42 15.87 7.75
C ILE A 43 10.69 14.54 7.06
N LEU A 44 11.93 14.23 6.64
CA LEU A 44 12.24 12.97 5.99
C LEU A 44 12.00 11.76 6.91
N LEU A 45 12.32 11.89 8.21
CA LEU A 45 11.98 10.87 9.20
C LEU A 45 10.47 10.70 9.34
N PHE A 46 9.72 11.80 9.42
CA PHE A 46 8.26 11.78 9.49
C PHE A 46 7.64 11.11 8.24
N GLN A 47 8.15 11.41 7.04
CA GLN A 47 7.71 10.77 5.80
C GLN A 47 7.99 9.26 5.82
N ALA A 48 9.17 8.84 6.29
CA ALA A 48 9.50 7.43 6.46
C ALA A 48 8.54 6.70 7.41
N LEU A 49 8.13 7.36 8.51
CA LEU A 49 7.13 6.84 9.44
C LEU A 49 5.75 6.71 8.78
N LEU A 50 5.32 7.71 8.00
CA LEU A 50 4.07 7.67 7.25
C LEU A 50 4.03 6.50 6.26
N PHE A 51 5.14 6.17 5.59
CA PHE A 51 5.23 4.96 4.76
C PHE A 51 5.05 3.64 5.52
N LYS A 52 5.30 3.61 6.83
CA LYS A 52 5.06 2.43 7.67
C LYS A 52 3.62 2.29 8.14
N VAL A 53 2.84 3.39 8.18
CA VAL A 53 1.46 3.39 8.67
C VAL A 53 0.58 2.34 7.98
N PRO A 54 0.55 2.19 6.64
CA PRO A 54 -0.31 1.18 6.00
C PRO A 54 0.05 -0.26 6.38
N CYS A 55 1.34 -0.54 6.62
CA CYS A 55 1.80 -1.86 7.07
C CYS A 55 1.33 -2.16 8.50
N ILE A 56 1.44 -1.19 9.40
CA ILE A 56 1.00 -1.31 10.79
C ILE A 56 -0.52 -1.53 10.84
N LEU A 57 -1.29 -0.73 10.09
CA LEU A 57 -2.73 -0.88 10.00
C LEU A 57 -3.15 -2.25 9.43
N TRP A 58 -2.44 -2.75 8.40
CA TRP A 58 -2.69 -4.10 7.89
C TRP A 58 -2.55 -5.16 8.97
N ARG A 59 -1.47 -5.14 9.75
CA ARG A 59 -1.21 -6.13 10.82
C ARG A 59 -2.26 -6.06 11.93
N ILE A 60 -2.62 -4.86 12.38
CA ILE A 60 -3.61 -4.67 13.45
C ILE A 60 -5.01 -5.12 12.97
N LEU A 61 -5.42 -4.69 11.78
CA LEU A 61 -6.77 -4.98 11.28
C LEU A 61 -6.93 -6.44 10.83
N THR A 62 -5.89 -7.08 10.31
CA THR A 62 -5.96 -8.52 9.99
C THR A 62 -6.08 -9.39 11.22
N ALA A 63 -5.47 -9.02 12.35
CA ALA A 63 -5.68 -9.72 13.62
C ALA A 63 -7.17 -9.74 14.02
N SER A 64 -7.90 -8.65 13.76
CA SER A 64 -9.34 -8.56 14.02
C SER A 64 -10.21 -9.42 13.10
N ALA A 65 -9.66 -9.93 11.98
CA ALA A 65 -10.35 -10.83 11.07
C ALA A 65 -10.58 -12.23 11.66
N GLY A 66 -9.81 -12.61 12.69
CA GLY A 66 -9.84 -13.96 13.27
C GLY A 66 -9.08 -15.01 12.45
N VAL A 67 -8.19 -14.57 11.53
CA VAL A 67 -7.31 -15.43 10.73
C VAL A 67 -5.87 -15.00 10.89
N ASN A 68 -5.00 -15.94 11.25
CA ASN A 68 -3.56 -15.72 11.22
C ASN A 68 -3.06 -15.98 9.79
N LEU A 69 -3.25 -15.01 8.90
CA LEU A 69 -2.80 -15.07 7.50
C LEU A 69 -1.30 -15.33 7.41
N ASP A 70 -0.52 -14.66 8.26
CA ASP A 70 0.93 -14.81 8.34
C ASP A 70 1.30 -16.27 8.62
N LYS A 71 0.66 -16.89 9.62
CA LYS A 71 0.87 -18.31 9.93
C LYS A 71 0.51 -19.24 8.77
N ILE A 72 -0.59 -18.99 8.04
CA ILE A 72 -0.95 -19.80 6.87
C ILE A 72 0.13 -19.69 5.79
N VAL A 73 0.55 -18.46 5.49
CA VAL A 73 1.53 -18.20 4.42
C VAL A 73 2.90 -18.75 4.79
N THR A 74 3.36 -18.57 6.03
CA THR A 74 4.63 -19.10 6.51
C THR A 74 4.64 -20.63 6.50
N LEU A 75 3.61 -21.28 7.04
CA LEU A 75 3.49 -22.74 6.98
C LEU A 75 3.46 -23.24 5.53
N ALA A 76 2.75 -22.54 4.66
CA ALA A 76 2.70 -22.88 3.23
C ALA A 76 4.07 -22.70 2.55
N ALA A 77 4.82 -21.65 2.84
CA ALA A 77 6.15 -21.43 2.27
C ALA A 77 7.16 -22.47 2.76
N GLU A 78 7.11 -22.83 4.04
CA GLU A 78 7.99 -23.84 4.65
C GLU A 78 7.75 -25.24 4.08
N THR A 79 6.53 -25.57 3.63
CA THR A 79 6.23 -26.88 3.03
C THR A 79 7.09 -27.23 1.80
N ALA A 80 7.72 -26.24 1.17
CA ALA A 80 8.64 -26.46 0.05
C ALA A 80 9.95 -27.16 0.46
N TYR A 81 10.33 -27.10 1.75
CA TYR A 81 11.62 -27.60 2.26
C TYR A 81 11.47 -28.83 3.17
N VAL A 82 10.24 -29.28 3.41
CA VAL A 82 9.92 -30.34 4.37
C VAL A 82 9.82 -31.70 3.66
N ALA A 83 10.16 -32.77 4.38
CA ALA A 83 10.01 -34.14 3.91
C ALA A 83 8.55 -34.46 3.51
N PRO A 84 8.32 -35.36 2.54
CA PRO A 84 6.99 -35.58 1.94
C PRO A 84 5.90 -35.98 2.95
N ASP A 85 6.21 -36.80 3.96
CA ASP A 85 5.24 -37.22 4.97
C ASP A 85 4.77 -36.07 5.88
N ASP A 86 5.69 -35.18 6.26
CA ASP A 86 5.40 -34.03 7.10
C ASP A 86 4.76 -32.88 6.30
N ARG A 87 5.05 -32.81 5.00
CA ARG A 87 4.37 -31.92 4.05
C ARG A 87 2.87 -32.20 4.03
N ASP A 88 2.47 -33.46 3.87
CA ASP A 88 1.06 -33.86 3.82
C ASP A 88 0.32 -33.57 5.13
N ARG A 89 0.99 -33.75 6.28
CA ARG A 89 0.44 -33.38 7.60
C ARG A 89 0.22 -31.88 7.70
N THR A 90 1.18 -31.08 7.23
CA THR A 90 1.11 -29.61 7.25
C THR A 90 -0.01 -29.10 6.34
N ILE A 91 -0.14 -29.64 5.14
CA ILE A 91 -1.24 -29.33 4.21
C ILE A 91 -2.59 -29.64 4.84
N LYS A 92 -2.76 -30.84 5.43
CA LYS A 92 -3.99 -31.21 6.14
C LYS A 92 -4.30 -30.25 7.29
N HIS A 93 -3.28 -29.79 8.02
CA HIS A 93 -3.44 -28.80 9.09
C HIS A 93 -3.92 -27.45 8.55
N ILE A 94 -3.33 -26.94 7.46
CA ILE A 94 -3.76 -25.71 6.78
C ILE A 94 -5.22 -25.84 6.32
N VAL A 95 -5.57 -26.95 5.67
CA VAL A 95 -6.93 -27.21 5.17
C VAL A 95 -7.96 -27.23 6.29
N ARG A 96 -7.70 -27.93 7.40
CA ARG A 96 -8.61 -27.94 8.56
C ARG A 96 -8.74 -26.56 9.18
N TYR A 97 -7.64 -25.81 9.29
CA TYR A 97 -7.66 -24.45 9.81
C TYR A 97 -8.51 -23.53 8.93
N MET A 98 -8.31 -23.59 7.61
CA MET A 98 -9.10 -22.83 6.63
C MET A 98 -10.58 -23.23 6.64
N ASP A 99 -10.91 -24.53 6.67
CA ASP A 99 -12.29 -25.00 6.71
C ASP A 99 -13.00 -24.53 7.99
N ARG A 100 -12.37 -24.69 9.16
CA ARG A 100 -12.93 -24.22 10.43
C ARG A 100 -13.11 -22.71 10.44
N TRP A 101 -12.18 -21.95 9.87
CA TRP A 101 -12.34 -20.50 9.72
C TRP A 101 -13.50 -20.14 8.79
N ILE A 102 -13.61 -20.77 7.63
CA ILE A 102 -14.69 -20.56 6.66
C ILE A 102 -16.06 -20.88 7.28
N GLU A 103 -16.13 -21.94 8.07
CA GLU A 103 -17.35 -22.33 8.80
C GLU A 103 -17.69 -21.38 9.95
N ASN A 104 -16.70 -20.95 10.74
CA ASN A 104 -16.94 -19.99 11.81
C ASN A 104 -17.38 -18.62 11.27
N ALA A 105 -16.92 -18.25 10.07
CA ALA A 105 -17.41 -17.06 9.35
C ALA A 105 -18.86 -17.20 8.83
N ARG A 106 -19.55 -18.32 9.10
CA ARG A 106 -20.89 -18.67 8.59
C ARG A 106 -22.03 -18.40 9.57
N GLU A 107 -21.79 -17.74 10.71
CA GLU A 107 -22.82 -17.51 11.76
C GLU A 107 -24.23 -17.19 11.21
N TYR A 108 -25.19 -17.90 11.83
CA TYR A 108 -26.55 -18.21 11.40
C TYR A 108 -27.40 -17.03 10.93
N ARG A 109 -28.16 -17.26 9.85
CA ARG A 109 -28.83 -16.26 9.03
C ARG A 109 -30.35 -16.35 9.19
N SER A 110 -30.98 -15.40 9.87
CA SER A 110 -32.41 -15.11 9.65
C SER A 110 -32.72 -13.64 9.94
N GLY A 111 -33.15 -12.89 8.92
CA GLY A 111 -33.53 -11.48 9.05
C GLY A 111 -34.00 -10.86 7.73
N CYS A 112 -35.19 -10.24 7.73
CA CYS A 112 -35.87 -9.69 6.55
C CYS A 112 -35.13 -8.49 5.92
N PHE A 113 -34.49 -7.65 6.74
CA PHE A 113 -33.78 -6.43 6.32
C PHE A 113 -32.55 -6.64 5.41
N ILE A 114 -32.18 -7.88 5.11
CA ILE A 114 -30.94 -8.23 4.40
C ILE A 114 -31.14 -8.32 2.87
N ARG A 115 -32.36 -8.59 2.37
CA ARG A 115 -32.63 -8.72 0.92
C ARG A 115 -32.43 -7.39 0.17
N LEU A 116 -32.78 -6.27 0.80
CA LEU A 116 -32.62 -4.93 0.23
C LEU A 116 -31.12 -4.54 0.12
N ARG A 117 -30.32 -4.85 1.16
CA ARG A 117 -28.86 -4.61 1.16
C ARG A 117 -28.09 -5.55 0.23
N GLN A 118 -28.63 -6.75 -0.05
CA GLN A 118 -28.06 -7.71 -1.02
C GLN A 118 -28.15 -7.22 -2.48
N GLN A 119 -29.18 -6.47 -2.86
CA GLN A 119 -29.24 -5.88 -4.21
C GLN A 119 -28.18 -4.80 -4.41
N ILE A 120 -27.95 -3.97 -3.39
CA ILE A 120 -26.94 -2.89 -3.43
C ILE A 120 -25.52 -3.48 -3.46
N SER A 121 -25.25 -4.53 -2.69
CA SER A 121 -23.97 -5.26 -2.68
C SER A 121 -23.67 -6.02 -3.99
N LYS A 122 -24.68 -6.26 -4.83
CA LYS A 122 -24.52 -6.94 -6.13
C LYS A 122 -23.89 -6.00 -7.18
N TYR A 123 -24.07 -4.69 -7.01
CA TYR A 123 -23.54 -3.64 -7.87
C TYR A 123 -22.38 -2.85 -7.25
N CYS A 124 -22.31 -2.76 -5.93
CA CYS A 124 -21.26 -2.03 -5.23
C CYS A 124 -20.41 -2.97 -4.35
N CYS A 125 -19.18 -3.26 -4.81
CA CYS A 125 -18.21 -4.14 -4.12
C CYS A 125 -17.60 -3.54 -2.84
N ILE A 126 -18.09 -2.36 -2.41
CA ILE A 126 -17.47 -1.50 -1.38
C ILE A 126 -18.16 -1.65 -0.01
N VAL A 127 -19.22 -2.47 0.11
CA VAL A 127 -19.94 -2.61 1.38
C VAL A 127 -19.10 -3.42 2.38
N TRP A 128 -18.52 -2.71 3.35
CA TRP A 128 -17.82 -3.27 4.52
C TRP A 128 -18.72 -4.21 5.31
N GLY A 129 -18.19 -5.40 5.62
CA GLY A 129 -18.77 -6.27 6.63
C GLY A 129 -18.08 -7.62 6.76
N LYS A 130 -17.56 -7.91 7.95
CA LYS A 130 -17.10 -9.25 8.41
C LYS A 130 -18.10 -10.38 8.10
N ARG A 131 -19.37 -10.02 7.92
CA ARG A 131 -20.54 -10.88 7.73
C ARG A 131 -20.81 -11.32 6.27
N TYR A 132 -20.12 -10.77 5.27
CA TYR A 132 -20.29 -11.15 3.85
C TYR A 132 -19.16 -12.06 3.30
N GLY A 133 -18.13 -12.35 4.09
CA GLY A 133 -16.95 -13.11 3.63
C GLY A 133 -16.14 -12.38 2.54
N ASN A 134 -16.14 -11.05 2.61
CA ASN A 134 -15.36 -10.12 1.78
C ASN A 134 -14.47 -9.19 2.64
N TYR A 135 -14.37 -9.42 3.95
CA TYR A 135 -13.71 -8.50 4.87
C TYR A 135 -12.21 -8.42 4.62
N LEU A 136 -11.55 -9.57 4.45
CA LEU A 136 -10.11 -9.60 4.19
C LEU A 136 -9.78 -8.94 2.85
N VAL A 137 -10.58 -9.19 1.82
CA VAL A 137 -10.37 -8.57 0.52
C VAL A 137 -10.59 -7.07 0.57
N THR A 138 -11.69 -6.61 1.18
CA THR A 138 -11.95 -5.17 1.26
C THR A 138 -10.91 -4.46 2.13
N LEU A 139 -10.47 -5.08 3.23
CA LEU A 139 -9.37 -4.58 4.05
C LEU A 139 -8.08 -4.47 3.24
N TYR A 140 -7.73 -5.51 2.48
CA TYR A 140 -6.53 -5.49 1.64
C TYR A 140 -6.59 -4.40 0.56
N MET A 141 -7.74 -4.22 -0.08
CA MET A 141 -7.97 -3.15 -1.05
C MET A 141 -7.86 -1.76 -0.40
N PHE A 142 -8.40 -1.60 0.81
CA PHE A 142 -8.28 -0.37 1.59
C PHE A 142 -6.81 -0.06 1.93
N ILE A 143 -6.03 -1.05 2.37
CA ILE A 143 -4.59 -0.87 2.62
C ILE A 143 -3.83 -0.50 1.35
N LYS A 144 -4.15 -1.13 0.20
CA LYS A 144 -3.54 -0.77 -1.09
C LYS A 144 -3.89 0.67 -1.50
N LEU A 145 -5.13 1.11 -1.28
CA LEU A 145 -5.52 2.50 -1.48
C LEU A 145 -4.74 3.43 -0.55
N LEU A 146 -4.54 3.06 0.71
CA LEU A 146 -3.77 3.87 1.66
C LEU A 146 -2.29 3.97 1.26
N TYR A 147 -1.68 2.91 0.73
CA TYR A 147 -0.32 2.99 0.16
C TYR A 147 -0.25 3.98 -1.01
N LEU A 148 -1.24 3.94 -1.91
CA LEU A 148 -1.32 4.88 -3.04
C LEU A 148 -1.55 6.32 -2.58
N ALA A 149 -2.51 6.54 -1.68
CA ALA A 149 -2.81 7.83 -1.10
C ALA A 149 -1.61 8.39 -0.34
N ASN A 150 -0.87 7.54 0.39
CA ASN A 150 0.36 7.96 1.05
C ASN A 150 1.44 8.36 0.04
N ALA A 151 1.71 7.54 -0.99
CA ALA A 151 2.72 7.85 -2.00
C ALA A 151 2.44 9.19 -2.72
N ILE A 152 1.18 9.47 -3.06
CA ILE A 152 0.74 10.75 -3.64
C ILE A 152 0.82 11.87 -2.59
N GLY A 153 0.34 11.62 -1.38
CA GLY A 153 0.36 12.57 -0.27
C GLY A 153 1.77 13.03 0.11
N GLN A 154 2.79 12.18 -0.02
CA GLN A 154 4.18 12.57 0.23
C GLN A 154 4.68 13.67 -0.72
N LEU A 155 4.24 13.67 -1.98
CA LEU A 155 4.58 14.74 -2.92
C LEU A 155 3.97 16.08 -2.48
N PHE A 156 2.71 16.05 -2.03
CA PHE A 156 2.03 17.23 -1.51
C PHE A 156 2.65 17.75 -0.20
N ILE A 157 3.05 16.86 0.71
CA ILE A 157 3.76 17.24 1.94
C ILE A 157 5.06 17.96 1.61
N LEU A 158 5.84 17.48 0.64
CA LEU A 158 7.08 18.16 0.22
C LEU A 158 6.82 19.48 -0.48
N ASN A 159 5.75 19.57 -1.27
CA ASN A 159 5.34 20.81 -1.91
C ASN A 159 5.05 21.91 -0.90
N GLU A 160 4.29 21.59 0.14
CA GLU A 160 3.99 22.53 1.22
C GLU A 160 5.25 22.87 2.04
N PHE A 161 6.06 21.86 2.38
CA PHE A 161 7.26 22.03 3.19
C PHE A 161 8.34 22.91 2.52
N LEU A 162 8.55 22.76 1.21
CA LEU A 162 9.52 23.56 0.46
C LEU A 162 8.97 24.93 0.06
N GLY A 163 7.67 25.21 0.27
CA GLY A 163 7.04 26.48 -0.11
C GLY A 163 7.10 26.79 -1.61
N THR A 164 7.30 25.77 -2.46
CA THR A 164 7.51 25.91 -3.91
C THR A 164 6.77 24.81 -4.66
N ASN A 165 6.58 24.97 -5.98
CA ASN A 165 5.93 23.98 -6.84
C ASN A 165 6.78 22.71 -6.98
N PHE A 166 6.86 21.89 -5.93
CA PHE A 166 7.67 20.66 -5.89
C PHE A 166 7.08 19.56 -6.76
N ASN A 167 5.76 19.56 -6.98
CA ASN A 167 5.09 18.54 -7.79
C ASN A 167 5.63 18.45 -9.22
N VAL A 168 6.07 19.57 -9.80
CA VAL A 168 6.64 19.67 -11.17
C VAL A 168 8.17 19.64 -11.21
N TYR A 169 8.83 19.55 -10.05
CA TYR A 169 10.26 19.78 -9.92
C TYR A 169 11.13 18.88 -10.80
N GLY A 170 10.88 17.57 -10.84
CA GLY A 170 11.69 16.68 -11.69
C GLY A 170 11.50 16.90 -13.18
N PHE A 171 10.33 17.37 -13.62
CA PHE A 171 10.12 17.75 -15.01
C PHE A 171 10.90 19.02 -15.38
N GLU A 172 10.91 20.03 -14.49
CA GLU A 172 11.76 21.23 -14.64
C GLU A 172 13.24 20.82 -14.77
N VAL A 173 13.73 19.96 -13.87
CA VAL A 173 15.12 19.48 -13.89
C VAL A 173 15.47 18.79 -15.21
N MET A 174 14.58 17.94 -15.74
CA MET A 174 14.79 17.27 -17.02
C MET A 174 14.85 18.24 -18.20
N ASP A 175 13.97 19.24 -18.21
CA ASP A 175 13.89 20.24 -19.28
C ASP A 175 15.14 21.13 -19.32
N HIS A 176 15.60 21.63 -18.17
CA HIS A 176 16.84 22.40 -18.09
C HIS A 176 18.07 21.57 -18.47
N LEU A 177 18.12 20.29 -18.09
CA LEU A 177 19.19 19.37 -18.50
C LEU A 177 19.19 19.15 -20.02
N ALA A 178 18.01 19.02 -20.63
CA ALA A 178 17.87 18.85 -22.08
C ALA A 178 18.31 20.11 -22.86
N ARG A 179 18.12 21.30 -22.28
CA ARG A 179 18.55 22.58 -22.87
C ARG A 179 20.04 22.89 -22.65
N GLY A 180 20.72 22.13 -21.79
CA GLY A 180 22.14 22.36 -21.47
C GLY A 180 22.40 23.64 -20.68
N GLU A 181 21.40 24.16 -19.95
CA GLU A 181 21.54 25.37 -19.15
C GLU A 181 22.37 25.11 -17.89
N ASN A 182 23.27 26.03 -17.55
CA ASN A 182 24.11 25.92 -16.36
C ASN A 182 23.28 26.13 -15.09
N TRP A 183 23.15 25.07 -14.30
CA TRP A 183 22.41 25.04 -13.03
C TRP A 183 23.24 25.60 -11.86
N SER A 184 23.65 26.87 -11.96
CA SER A 184 24.47 27.54 -10.93
C SER A 184 23.61 28.12 -9.79
N GLU A 185 22.40 28.60 -10.07
CA GLU A 185 21.57 29.33 -9.10
C GLU A 185 20.09 28.94 -9.22
N SER A 186 19.63 28.08 -8.31
CA SER A 186 18.20 27.81 -8.15
C SER A 186 17.63 28.71 -7.05
N PRO A 187 16.57 29.50 -7.30
CA PRO A 187 15.91 30.29 -6.27
C PRO A 187 15.25 29.40 -5.20
N ARG A 188 14.99 28.12 -5.52
CA ARG A 188 14.41 27.12 -4.61
C ARG A 188 15.44 26.60 -3.60
N PHE A 189 16.67 26.37 -4.07
CA PHE A 189 17.79 25.88 -3.27
C PHE A 189 18.99 26.84 -3.37
N PRO A 190 18.90 28.05 -2.77
CA PRO A 190 19.96 29.03 -2.82
C PRO A 190 21.19 28.56 -2.05
N ARG A 191 22.37 28.69 -2.65
CA ARG A 191 23.66 28.35 -2.02
C ARG A 191 24.23 29.51 -1.21
N ILE A 192 23.74 30.71 -1.49
CA ILE A 192 24.13 31.96 -0.87
C ILE A 192 22.86 32.63 -0.37
N THR A 193 22.84 32.97 0.92
CA THR A 193 21.73 33.68 1.56
C THR A 193 22.27 34.85 2.37
N HIS A 194 21.37 35.72 2.80
CA HIS A 194 21.69 36.84 3.67
C HIS A 194 21.07 36.60 5.05
N CYS A 195 21.84 36.92 6.08
CA CYS A 195 21.45 36.81 7.48
C CYS A 195 21.38 38.20 8.11
N PHE A 196 20.24 38.51 8.71
CA PHE A 196 20.04 39.74 9.48
C PHE A 196 20.12 39.42 10.97
N PHE A 197 20.99 40.11 11.70
CA PHE A 197 21.02 40.00 13.15
C PHE A 197 21.37 41.35 13.80
N LYS A 198 20.98 41.49 15.06
CA LYS A 198 21.19 42.71 15.84
C LYS A 198 22.17 42.44 16.98
N ILE A 199 23.16 43.32 17.14
CA ILE A 199 24.05 43.29 18.31
C ILE A 199 23.70 44.47 19.20
N ARG A 200 23.44 44.19 20.48
CA ARG A 200 23.22 45.22 21.49
C ARG A 200 24.54 45.54 22.21
N GLN A 201 24.94 46.80 22.17
CA GLN A 201 26.05 47.35 22.97
C GLN A 201 25.48 48.42 23.90
N LEU A 202 25.36 48.08 25.20
CA LEU A 202 24.68 48.91 26.21
C LEU A 202 23.25 49.28 25.76
N THR A 203 23.00 50.56 25.49
CA THR A 203 21.71 51.11 25.04
C THR A 203 21.55 51.10 23.52
N ASN A 204 22.65 50.98 22.77
CA ASN A 204 22.64 51.07 21.31
C ASN A 204 22.49 49.69 20.67
N VAL A 205 21.53 49.55 19.76
CA VAL A 205 21.31 48.33 18.96
C VAL A 205 21.79 48.61 17.55
N HIS A 206 22.71 47.78 17.06
CA HIS A 206 23.26 47.88 15.71
C HIS A 206 22.76 46.71 14.87
N ASP A 207 22.28 47.02 13.67
CA ASP A 207 21.78 46.05 12.70
C ASP A 207 22.90 45.65 11.74
N TYR A 208 23.10 44.34 11.57
CA TYR A 208 24.10 43.77 10.67
C TYR A 208 23.43 42.85 9.66
N THR A 209 23.88 42.99 8.41
CA THR A 209 23.54 42.08 7.31
C THR A 209 24.83 41.43 6.83
N VAL A 210 24.87 40.10 6.83
CA VAL A 210 26.04 39.35 6.38
C VAL A 210 25.63 38.33 5.33
N GLN A 211 26.52 38.09 4.38
CA GLN A 211 26.37 37.04 3.38
C GLN A 211 26.80 35.70 3.99
N CYS A 212 25.96 34.69 3.83
CA CYS A 212 26.19 33.33 4.32
C CYS A 212 26.23 32.36 3.15
N VAL A 213 27.20 31.46 3.18
CA VAL A 213 27.23 30.31 2.26
C VAL A 213 26.59 29.13 2.97
N LEU A 214 25.65 28.45 2.30
CA LEU A 214 24.93 27.29 2.83
C LEU A 214 25.31 26.03 2.04
N PRO A 215 26.44 25.36 2.37
CA PRO A 215 26.86 24.13 1.69
C PRO A 215 25.83 23.01 1.79
N ILE A 216 25.06 22.96 2.89
CA ILE A 216 24.01 21.95 3.11
C ILE A 216 22.97 21.95 1.99
N ASN A 217 22.72 23.11 1.37
CA ASN A 217 21.70 23.21 0.36
C ASN A 217 22.12 22.57 -0.97
N LEU A 218 23.42 22.46 -1.24
CA LEU A 218 23.95 21.69 -2.36
C LEU A 218 23.56 20.21 -2.25
N PHE A 219 23.62 19.65 -1.03
CA PHE A 219 23.21 18.27 -0.77
C PHE A 219 21.69 18.11 -0.84
N ASN A 220 20.94 19.02 -0.22
CA ASN A 220 19.48 19.00 -0.24
C ASN A 220 18.94 19.04 -1.68
N GLU A 221 19.49 19.90 -2.54
CA GLU A 221 19.14 19.98 -3.95
C GLU A 221 19.21 18.59 -4.62
N LYS A 222 20.32 17.86 -4.46
CA LYS A 222 20.49 16.53 -5.08
C LYS A 222 19.63 15.45 -4.44
N ILE A 223 19.46 15.48 -3.12
CA ILE A 223 18.60 14.57 -2.38
C ILE A 223 17.15 14.73 -2.83
N PHE A 224 16.65 15.96 -2.94
CA PHE A 224 15.26 16.22 -3.33
C PHE A 224 14.97 15.90 -4.80
N ILE A 225 15.95 16.06 -5.70
CA ILE A 225 15.86 15.55 -7.07
C ILE A 225 15.65 14.03 -7.05
N PHE A 226 16.52 13.30 -6.34
CA PHE A 226 16.42 11.85 -6.23
C PHE A 226 15.08 11.40 -5.61
N ILE A 227 14.68 12.04 -4.50
CA ILE A 227 13.42 11.75 -3.80
C ILE A 227 12.22 11.98 -4.71
N TRP A 228 12.20 13.05 -5.51
CA TRP A 228 11.09 13.33 -6.41
C TRP A 228 10.90 12.19 -7.42
N PHE A 229 11.96 11.80 -8.13
CA PHE A 229 11.89 10.71 -9.11
C PHE A 229 11.52 9.38 -8.45
N TRP A 230 12.08 9.13 -7.25
CA TRP A 230 11.77 7.94 -6.48
C TRP A 230 10.30 7.89 -6.05
N LEU A 231 9.73 8.99 -5.56
CA LEU A 231 8.32 9.06 -5.14
C LEU A 231 7.38 8.88 -6.33
N VAL A 232 7.67 9.49 -7.48
CA VAL A 232 6.89 9.28 -8.72
C VAL A 232 6.96 7.82 -9.16
N PHE A 233 8.15 7.21 -9.15
CA PHE A 233 8.32 5.78 -9.44
C PHE A 233 7.51 4.88 -8.48
N VAL A 234 7.57 5.15 -7.17
CA VAL A 234 6.80 4.39 -6.17
C VAL A 234 5.29 4.60 -6.35
N ALA A 235 4.84 5.82 -6.63
CA ALA A 235 3.43 6.13 -6.86
C ALA A 235 2.88 5.44 -8.12
N THR A 236 3.64 5.44 -9.22
CA THR A 236 3.26 4.76 -10.46
C THR A 236 3.17 3.25 -10.26
N LEU A 237 4.18 2.60 -9.68
CA LEU A 237 4.14 1.17 -9.35
C LEU A 237 2.98 0.82 -8.40
N SER A 238 2.73 1.66 -7.39
CA SER A 238 1.62 1.47 -6.45
C SER A 238 0.27 1.57 -7.16
N THR A 239 0.13 2.50 -8.12
CA THR A 239 -1.06 2.65 -8.97
C THR A 239 -1.28 1.42 -9.82
N PHE A 240 -0.27 0.96 -10.56
CA PHE A 240 -0.37 -0.26 -11.39
C PHE A 240 -0.75 -1.47 -10.54
N ASN A 241 -0.07 -1.67 -9.42
CA ASN A 241 -0.40 -2.77 -8.52
C ASN A 241 -1.84 -2.63 -7.98
N PHE A 242 -2.29 -1.44 -7.57
CA PHE A 242 -3.67 -1.23 -7.13
C PHE A 242 -4.68 -1.60 -8.23
N LEU A 243 -4.49 -1.11 -9.46
CA LEU A 243 -5.35 -1.40 -10.61
C LEU A 243 -5.41 -2.89 -10.95
N ILE A 244 -4.28 -3.60 -10.90
CA ILE A 244 -4.24 -5.06 -11.10
C ILE A 244 -5.11 -5.77 -10.05
N TRP A 245 -5.01 -5.39 -8.77
CA TRP A 245 -5.82 -6.01 -7.72
C TRP A 245 -7.30 -5.64 -7.82
N VAL A 246 -7.63 -4.39 -8.17
CA VAL A 246 -8.99 -3.95 -8.49
C VAL A 246 -9.58 -4.85 -9.57
N TYR A 247 -8.88 -4.98 -10.70
CA TYR A 247 -9.30 -5.84 -11.82
C TYR A 247 -9.48 -7.30 -11.39
N THR A 248 -8.52 -7.85 -10.64
CA THR A 248 -8.55 -9.28 -10.27
C THR A 248 -9.62 -9.61 -9.21
N MET A 249 -10.09 -8.62 -8.43
CA MET A 249 -11.04 -8.82 -7.32
C MET A 249 -12.48 -8.42 -7.60
N ILE A 250 -12.70 -7.37 -8.40
CA ILE A 250 -14.06 -6.92 -8.74
C ILE A 250 -14.79 -7.97 -9.59
N PHE A 251 -14.08 -8.57 -10.55
CA PHE A 251 -14.72 -9.47 -11.50
C PHE A 251 -14.87 -10.89 -10.95
N ARG A 252 -16.13 -11.29 -10.72
CA ARG A 252 -16.53 -12.67 -10.36
C ARG A 252 -15.93 -13.72 -11.31
N GLN A 253 -15.89 -13.41 -12.61
CA GLN A 253 -15.37 -14.30 -13.64
C GLN A 253 -13.90 -14.67 -13.42
N HIS A 254 -13.08 -13.74 -12.93
CA HIS A 254 -11.65 -13.98 -12.66
C HIS A 254 -11.45 -14.94 -11.49
N ARG A 255 -12.28 -14.84 -10.44
CA ARG A 255 -12.24 -15.75 -9.29
C ARG A 255 -12.61 -17.17 -9.71
N LEU A 256 -13.70 -17.30 -10.47
CA LEU A 256 -14.15 -18.59 -10.99
C LEU A 256 -13.14 -19.20 -11.96
N ARG A 257 -12.54 -18.41 -12.86
CA ARG A 257 -11.49 -18.89 -13.76
C ARG A 257 -10.26 -19.39 -13.01
N TYR A 258 -9.82 -18.64 -11.99
CA TYR A 258 -8.69 -19.06 -11.15
C TYR A 258 -8.94 -20.43 -10.52
N LEU A 259 -10.11 -20.63 -9.90
CA LEU A 259 -10.44 -21.92 -9.28
C LEU A 259 -10.62 -23.05 -10.29
N LYS A 260 -11.31 -22.77 -11.40
CA LYS A 260 -11.55 -23.75 -12.48
C LYS A 260 -10.26 -24.24 -13.12
N LYS A 261 -9.22 -23.39 -13.21
CA LYS A 261 -7.90 -23.78 -13.69
C LYS A 261 -7.36 -24.96 -12.88
N PHE A 262 -7.36 -24.86 -11.54
CA PHE A 262 -6.86 -25.92 -10.67
C PHE A 262 -7.77 -27.15 -10.62
N LEU A 263 -9.09 -26.97 -10.62
CA LEU A 263 -10.02 -28.11 -10.64
C LEU A 263 -9.95 -28.91 -11.96
N ARG A 264 -9.68 -28.24 -13.09
CA ARG A 264 -9.48 -28.89 -14.39
C ARG A 264 -8.18 -29.67 -14.45
N ILE A 265 -7.10 -29.17 -13.85
CA ILE A 265 -5.80 -29.86 -13.79
C ILE A 265 -5.91 -31.15 -12.97
N ASN A 266 -6.70 -31.15 -11.90
CA ASN A 266 -6.92 -32.33 -11.05
C ASN A 266 -8.09 -33.22 -11.51
N ASP A 267 -8.56 -33.09 -12.76
CA ASP A 267 -9.61 -33.93 -13.35
C ASP A 267 -10.98 -33.93 -12.61
N CYS A 268 -11.21 -32.96 -11.73
CA CYS A 268 -12.42 -32.82 -10.91
C CYS A 268 -13.53 -31.96 -11.57
N TYR A 269 -13.43 -31.72 -12.88
CA TYR A 269 -14.31 -30.80 -13.63
C TYR A 269 -14.81 -31.47 -14.92
N LYS A 270 -15.44 -32.64 -14.81
CA LYS A 270 -15.90 -33.43 -15.98
C LYS A 270 -17.43 -33.37 -16.15
N SER A 271 -18.20 -33.65 -15.10
CA SER A 271 -19.68 -33.69 -15.17
C SER A 271 -20.33 -32.30 -15.14
N GLU A 272 -21.52 -32.15 -15.74
CA GLU A 272 -22.35 -30.94 -15.59
C GLU A 272 -22.73 -30.65 -14.13
N LEU A 273 -22.86 -31.71 -13.31
CA LEU A 273 -23.06 -31.59 -11.87
C LEU A 273 -21.83 -30.94 -11.21
N ASP A 274 -20.62 -31.38 -11.57
CA ASP A 274 -19.36 -30.84 -11.05
C ASP A 274 -19.20 -29.36 -11.41
N LYS A 275 -19.60 -28.96 -12.62
CA LYS A 275 -19.57 -27.56 -13.05
C LYS A 275 -20.47 -26.70 -12.16
N LYS A 276 -21.69 -27.16 -11.85
CA LYS A 276 -22.62 -26.46 -10.93
C LYS A 276 -22.09 -26.45 -9.49
N MET A 277 -21.51 -27.56 -9.03
CA MET A 277 -20.89 -27.66 -7.70
C MET A 277 -19.66 -26.76 -7.56
N ALA A 278 -18.82 -26.63 -8.59
CA ALA A 278 -17.64 -25.77 -8.60
C ALA A 278 -18.01 -24.29 -8.42
N VAL A 279 -19.13 -23.86 -9.03
CA VAL A 279 -19.66 -22.51 -8.81
C VAL A 279 -20.14 -22.34 -7.37
N LYS A 280 -20.90 -23.30 -6.82
CA LYS A 280 -21.34 -23.25 -5.41
C LYS A 280 -20.17 -23.28 -4.42
N PHE A 281 -19.15 -24.09 -4.69
CA PHE A 281 -17.93 -24.16 -3.89
C PHE A 281 -17.18 -22.83 -3.90
N CYS A 282 -17.04 -22.20 -5.07
CA CYS A 282 -16.43 -20.89 -5.20
C CYS A 282 -17.22 -19.79 -4.46
N GLU A 283 -18.53 -19.72 -4.67
CA GLU A 283 -19.35 -18.57 -4.24
C GLU A 283 -19.91 -18.70 -2.81
N GLN A 284 -20.26 -19.92 -2.38
CA GLN A 284 -20.94 -20.14 -1.10
C GLN A 284 -19.99 -20.66 -0.02
N TYR A 285 -19.08 -21.56 -0.38
CA TYR A 285 -18.12 -22.15 0.54
C TYR A 285 -16.87 -21.27 0.69
N LEU A 286 -16.06 -21.15 -0.35
CA LEU A 286 -14.79 -20.41 -0.30
C LEU A 286 -14.98 -18.89 -0.22
N ARG A 287 -16.02 -18.38 -0.90
CA ARG A 287 -16.34 -16.94 -1.00
C ARG A 287 -15.15 -16.13 -1.52
N GLN A 288 -15.22 -14.81 -1.36
CA GLN A 288 -14.19 -13.90 -1.84
C GLN A 288 -12.92 -13.96 -0.97
N ASP A 289 -13.07 -14.02 0.34
CA ASP A 289 -11.95 -14.07 1.28
C ASP A 289 -11.15 -15.38 1.16
N GLY A 290 -11.78 -16.55 1.03
CA GLY A 290 -11.04 -17.81 0.88
C GLY A 290 -10.25 -17.90 -0.43
N ILE A 291 -10.81 -17.40 -1.54
CA ILE A 291 -10.07 -17.31 -2.82
C ILE A 291 -8.91 -16.33 -2.71
N PHE A 292 -9.08 -15.24 -1.95
CA PHE A 292 -8.00 -14.30 -1.69
C PHE A 292 -6.87 -14.91 -0.88
N VAL A 293 -7.19 -15.68 0.17
CA VAL A 293 -6.17 -16.42 0.96
C VAL A 293 -5.40 -17.37 0.05
N LEU A 294 -6.07 -18.16 -0.79
CA LEU A 294 -5.41 -19.08 -1.71
C LEU A 294 -4.51 -18.35 -2.72
N ARG A 295 -4.93 -17.20 -3.24
CA ARG A 295 -4.09 -16.35 -4.11
C ARG A 295 -2.89 -15.78 -3.38
N LEU A 296 -3.04 -15.44 -2.11
CA LEU A 296 -1.93 -14.96 -1.28
C LEU A 296 -0.93 -16.08 -1.02
N VAL A 297 -1.40 -17.30 -0.74
CA VAL A 297 -0.55 -18.48 -0.62
C VAL A 297 0.18 -18.76 -1.93
N GLY A 298 -0.50 -18.73 -3.08
CA GLY A 298 0.13 -18.95 -4.39
C GLY A 298 1.21 -17.93 -4.74
N LYS A 299 1.11 -16.70 -4.24
CA LYS A 299 2.14 -15.66 -4.44
C LYS A 299 3.39 -15.83 -3.57
N ASN A 300 3.28 -16.51 -2.42
CA ASN A 300 4.36 -16.63 -1.44
C ASN A 300 4.96 -18.05 -1.35
N ALA A 301 4.19 -19.06 -1.74
CA ALA A 301 4.63 -20.45 -1.85
C ALA A 301 4.65 -20.85 -3.34
N ASN A 302 3.98 -21.95 -3.72
CA ASN A 302 3.95 -22.46 -5.09
C ASN A 302 2.51 -22.75 -5.57
N ASP A 303 2.28 -22.61 -6.88
CA ASP A 303 0.99 -22.95 -7.52
C ASP A 303 0.61 -24.44 -7.37
N VAL A 304 1.60 -25.34 -7.28
CA VAL A 304 1.38 -26.78 -7.04
C VAL A 304 0.75 -27.01 -5.67
N LEU A 305 1.28 -26.36 -4.63
CA LEU A 305 0.73 -26.44 -3.27
C LEU A 305 -0.71 -25.91 -3.23
N VAL A 306 -0.98 -24.81 -3.93
CA VAL A 306 -2.35 -24.26 -4.03
C VAL A 306 -3.29 -25.24 -4.72
N SER A 307 -2.83 -25.97 -5.74
CA SER A 307 -3.61 -27.03 -6.40
C SER A 307 -4.00 -28.12 -5.41
N GLU A 308 -3.05 -28.62 -4.61
CA GLU A 308 -3.28 -29.64 -3.59
C GLU A 308 -4.23 -29.14 -2.47
N LEU A 309 -4.05 -27.91 -2.00
CA LEU A 309 -4.94 -27.27 -1.02
C LEU A 309 -6.38 -27.16 -1.55
N ILE A 310 -6.55 -26.71 -2.81
CA ILE A 310 -7.87 -26.62 -3.44
C ILE A 310 -8.51 -28.00 -3.57
N LEU A 311 -7.74 -29.02 -3.94
CA LEU A 311 -8.23 -30.39 -4.08
C LEU A 311 -8.72 -30.95 -2.74
N GLN A 312 -7.94 -30.78 -1.67
CA GLN A 312 -8.34 -31.24 -0.34
C GLN A 312 -9.56 -30.49 0.19
N LEU A 313 -9.63 -29.16 0.00
CA LEU A 313 -10.81 -28.36 0.36
C LEU A 313 -12.05 -28.77 -0.44
N TRP A 314 -11.89 -29.09 -1.73
CA TRP A 314 -12.97 -29.59 -2.58
C TRP A 314 -13.51 -30.94 -2.08
N ASN A 315 -12.63 -31.87 -1.73
CA ASN A 315 -13.02 -33.17 -1.17
C ASN A 315 -13.73 -33.01 0.18
N HIS A 316 -13.23 -32.11 1.04
CA HIS A 316 -13.88 -31.79 2.32
C HIS A 316 -15.29 -31.21 2.10
N TYR A 317 -15.47 -30.33 1.11
CA TYR A 317 -16.76 -29.77 0.74
C TYR A 317 -17.74 -30.82 0.21
N ARG A 318 -17.30 -31.75 -0.66
CA ARG A 318 -18.13 -32.83 -1.20
C ARG A 318 -18.61 -33.81 -0.12
N ASN A 319 -17.79 -34.03 0.91
CA ASN A 319 -18.10 -34.96 2.00
C ASN A 319 -19.09 -34.39 3.03
N LYS A 320 -19.48 -33.11 2.94
CA LYS A 320 -20.47 -32.52 3.86
C LYS A 320 -21.87 -33.07 3.59
N PRO A 321 -22.66 -33.37 4.65
CA PRO A 321 -23.90 -34.14 4.55
C PRO A 321 -24.96 -33.55 3.60
N LEU A 322 -25.02 -32.21 3.48
CA LEU A 322 -25.91 -31.50 2.55
C LEU A 322 -25.72 -31.87 1.07
N PHE A 323 -24.52 -32.29 0.66
CA PHE A 323 -24.20 -32.63 -0.74
C PHE A 323 -24.07 -34.13 -0.98
N ARG A 324 -23.92 -34.93 0.08
CA ARG A 324 -23.87 -36.39 0.00
C ARG A 324 -25.20 -36.96 -0.51
N HIS A 325 -26.33 -36.43 -0.05
CA HIS A 325 -27.66 -36.79 -0.57
C HIS A 325 -27.90 -36.30 -2.00
N ALA A 326 -27.40 -35.11 -2.38
CA ALA A 326 -27.55 -34.60 -3.75
C ALA A 326 -26.76 -35.43 -4.78
N ASN A 327 -25.58 -35.95 -4.40
CA ASN A 327 -24.77 -36.83 -5.25
C ASN A 327 -25.37 -38.24 -5.36
N GLN A 328 -25.92 -38.79 -4.26
CA GLN A 328 -26.61 -40.10 -4.29
C GLN A 328 -27.82 -40.07 -5.23
N ILE A 329 -28.62 -39.01 -5.21
CA ILE A 329 -29.80 -38.85 -6.09
C ILE A 329 -29.39 -38.69 -7.57
N SER A 330 -28.24 -38.06 -7.86
CA SER A 330 -27.77 -37.95 -9.25
C SER A 330 -27.16 -39.25 -9.78
N ASP A 331 -26.42 -39.98 -8.94
CA ASP A 331 -25.83 -41.26 -9.33
C ASP A 331 -26.94 -42.31 -9.58
N ASP A 332 -27.99 -42.32 -8.76
CA ASP A 332 -29.19 -43.16 -8.99
C ASP A 332 -29.92 -42.79 -10.29
N ASN A 333 -30.00 -41.50 -10.66
CA ASN A 333 -30.66 -41.07 -11.90
C ASN A 333 -29.80 -41.27 -13.17
N SER A 334 -28.48 -41.43 -13.05
CA SER A 334 -27.60 -41.76 -14.18
C SER A 334 -27.46 -43.27 -14.43
N ASN A 335 -27.95 -44.09 -13.51
CA ASN A 335 -27.93 -45.55 -13.57
C ASN A 335 -29.30 -46.16 -13.95
N VAL A 336 -30.26 -45.32 -14.38
CA VAL A 336 -31.59 -45.72 -14.88
C VAL A 336 -31.70 -45.44 -16.37
#